data_AF-A0A7J3GCA6-F1
#
_entry.id   AF-A0A7J3GCA6-F1
#
_cell.length_a   1.000
_cell.length_b   1.000
_cell.length_c   1.000
_cell.angle_alpha   90.00
_cell.angle_beta   90.00
_cell.angle_gamma   90.00
#
_symmetry.space_group_name_H-M   'P 1'
#
loop_
_entity.id
_entity.type
_entity.pdbx_description
1 polymer ?
#
loop_
_entity_poly.entity_id
_entity_poly.type
_entity_poly.pdbx_seq_one_letter_code
_entity_poly.pdbx_strand_id
1 'polypeptide(L)'
;MQQRKHRLRKRVEGEFIEEGDVGVDNLVKVLIRSFLRADSDYGAISDIKTSVDYVYALIRNYISEEKLDIYALKIGDQILMSKTNVNFDKVYEVIREKAHLEVKKGIIEIWNDPENRLLHLLIIPLRKHFPIEYVAESDRERTISMLLEEFSNT
;
A
#
# COMPACT_ATOMS: atom_id res chain seq x y z
N MET A 1 23.32 -22.97 -11.78
CA MET A 1 23.03 -21.52 -11.88
C MET A 1 21.95 -21.18 -10.87
N GLN A 2 22.28 -20.50 -9.77
CA GLN A 2 21.30 -20.05 -8.78
C GLN A 2 20.84 -18.64 -9.15
N GLN A 3 19.57 -18.49 -9.54
CA GLN A 3 18.94 -17.18 -9.65
C GLN A 3 18.76 -16.61 -8.23
N ARG A 4 19.40 -15.48 -7.96
CA ARG A 4 19.19 -14.67 -6.75
C ARG A 4 17.72 -14.26 -6.71
N LYS A 5 16.97 -14.81 -5.76
CA LYS A 5 15.66 -14.30 -5.33
C LYS A 5 15.77 -12.80 -5.05
N HIS A 6 15.18 -11.98 -5.90
CA HIS A 6 14.93 -10.58 -5.57
C HIS A 6 13.66 -10.57 -4.71
N ARG A 7 13.83 -10.71 -3.38
CA ARG A 7 12.81 -10.20 -2.46
C ARG A 7 12.60 -8.73 -2.82
N LEU A 8 11.35 -8.31 -3.01
CA LEU A 8 11.01 -6.89 -3.10
C LEU A 8 11.70 -6.19 -1.92
N ARG A 9 12.63 -5.29 -2.28
CA ARG A 9 13.58 -4.72 -1.34
C ARG A 9 12.89 -3.68 -0.46
N LYS A 10 13.19 -3.81 0.83
CA LYS A 10 13.08 -2.85 1.94
C LYS A 10 11.67 -2.44 2.38
N ARG A 11 11.18 -3.19 3.37
CA ARG A 11 10.41 -2.64 4.49
C ARG A 11 11.19 -1.44 5.03
N VAL A 12 10.63 -0.24 4.95
CA VAL A 12 11.19 0.95 5.61
C VAL A 12 10.71 0.88 7.05
N GLU A 13 11.45 0.15 7.88
CA GLU A 13 11.29 0.18 9.33
C GLU A 13 12.11 1.35 9.86
N GLY A 14 11.44 2.39 10.38
CA GLY A 14 12.09 3.45 11.13
C GLY A 14 12.04 3.12 12.62
N GLU A 15 13.19 2.90 13.25
CA GLU A 15 13.29 2.90 14.71
C GLU A 15 13.30 4.33 15.25
N PHE A 16 12.52 4.56 16.31
CA PHE A 16 12.30 5.85 16.95
C PHE A 16 13.42 6.16 17.95
N ILE A 17 13.91 7.40 17.94
CA ILE A 17 14.56 8.01 19.10
C ILE A 17 13.54 9.00 19.67
N GLU A 18 12.97 8.67 20.83
CA GLU A 18 12.10 9.58 21.59
C GLU A 18 12.95 10.72 22.17
N GLU A 19 13.15 11.79 21.39
CA GLU A 19 13.55 13.08 21.92
C GLU A 19 12.59 14.16 21.41
N GLY A 20 11.63 14.53 22.26
CA GLY A 20 10.87 15.78 22.20
C GLY A 20 9.64 15.79 21.29
N ASP A 21 8.46 15.55 21.86
CA ASP A 21 7.14 16.09 21.47
C ASP A 21 6.89 16.33 19.96
N VAL A 22 7.27 15.37 19.11
CA VAL A 22 6.95 15.41 17.68
C VAL A 22 5.50 14.96 17.53
N GLY A 23 4.57 15.92 17.48
CA GLY A 23 3.16 15.65 17.23
C GLY A 23 2.94 14.77 16.00
N VAL A 24 1.89 13.93 16.03
CA VAL A 24 1.55 12.95 14.98
C VAL A 24 1.56 13.57 13.58
N ASP A 25 1.13 14.82 13.44
CA ASP A 25 1.16 15.60 12.19
C ASP A 25 2.56 15.71 11.59
N ASN A 26 3.57 16.03 12.40
CA ASN A 26 4.95 16.17 11.94
C ASN A 26 5.52 14.81 11.55
N LEU A 27 5.18 13.76 12.30
CA LEU A 27 5.58 12.39 11.96
C LEU A 27 5.01 11.97 10.60
N VAL A 28 3.72 12.19 10.35
CA VAL A 28 3.07 11.91 9.07
C VAL A 28 3.80 12.61 7.92
N LYS A 29 4.14 13.90 8.08
CA LYS A 29 4.87 14.67 7.07
C LYS A 29 6.25 14.08 6.79
N VAL A 30 6.99 13.70 7.83
CA VAL A 30 8.32 13.07 7.69
C VAL A 30 8.21 11.73 6.96
N LEU A 31 7.24 10.88 7.33
CA LEU A 31 7.04 9.58 6.69
C LEU A 31 6.71 9.71 5.21
N ILE A 32 5.78 10.60 4.84
CA ILE A 32 5.41 10.85 3.44
C ILE A 32 6.59 11.38 2.64
N ARG A 33 7.34 12.35 3.18
CA ARG A 33 8.53 12.91 2.50
C ARG A 33 9.63 11.86 2.33
N SER A 34 9.82 11.00 3.33
CA SER A 34 10.76 9.87 3.25
C SER A 34 10.34 8.90 2.14
N PHE A 35 9.05 8.53 2.10
CA PHE A 35 8.49 7.68 1.06
C PHE A 35 8.67 8.28 -0.35
N LEU A 36 8.44 9.59 -0.52
CA LEU A 36 8.66 10.28 -1.80
C LEU A 36 10.10 10.18 -2.29
N ARG A 37 11.08 10.24 -1.38
CA ARG A 37 12.52 10.14 -1.69
C ARG A 37 13.01 8.71 -1.88
N ALA A 38 12.27 7.71 -1.41
CA ALA A 38 12.65 6.31 -1.55
C ALA A 38 12.56 5.85 -3.01
N ASP A 39 13.42 4.91 -3.42
CA ASP A 39 13.38 4.34 -4.77
C ASP A 39 12.13 3.47 -5.03
N SER A 40 11.43 3.06 -3.97
CA SER A 40 10.18 2.29 -4.08
C SER A 40 9.01 3.17 -4.48
N ASP A 41 8.14 2.64 -5.35
CA ASP A 41 6.85 3.24 -5.71
C ASP A 41 5.74 2.92 -4.71
N TYR A 42 5.98 1.97 -3.80
CA TYR A 42 5.00 1.47 -2.84
C TYR A 42 5.53 1.60 -1.41
N GLY A 43 4.63 1.91 -0.48
CA GLY A 43 4.94 2.01 0.94
C GLY A 43 3.73 1.64 1.79
N ALA A 44 3.96 1.36 3.06
CA ALA A 44 2.91 1.11 4.03
C ALA A 44 3.29 1.76 5.37
N ILE A 45 2.28 2.28 6.06
CA ILE A 45 2.37 2.70 7.46
C ILE A 45 1.52 1.70 8.24
N SER A 46 2.17 0.95 9.13
CA SER A 46 1.57 -0.06 10.01
C SER A 46 1.85 0.28 11.48
N ASP A 47 1.37 -0.57 12.40
CA ASP A 47 1.68 -0.49 13.83
C ASP A 47 1.31 0.87 14.46
N ILE A 48 0.22 1.47 13.96
CA ILE A 48 -0.26 2.78 14.38
C ILE A 48 -0.82 2.67 15.80
N LYS A 49 -0.12 3.27 16.78
CA LYS A 49 -0.52 3.28 18.20
C LYS A 49 -1.67 4.24 18.54
N THR A 50 -2.09 5.07 17.58
CA THR A 50 -3.20 6.03 17.70
C THR A 50 -4.35 5.62 16.77
N SER A 51 -5.40 6.44 16.67
CA SER A 51 -6.48 6.19 15.71
C SER A 51 -5.95 6.18 14.27
N VAL A 52 -6.12 5.05 13.56
CA VAL A 52 -5.77 4.92 12.14
C VAL A 52 -6.58 5.89 11.27
N ASP A 53 -7.84 6.14 11.62
CA ASP A 53 -8.69 7.10 10.90
C ASP A 53 -8.16 8.52 11.02
N TYR A 54 -7.69 8.90 12.22
CA TYR A 54 -7.05 10.18 12.44
C TYR A 54 -5.76 10.32 11.61
N VAL A 55 -4.89 9.32 11.64
CA VAL A 55 -3.64 9.32 10.84
C VAL A 55 -3.95 9.36 9.34
N TYR A 56 -4.94 8.59 8.89
CA TYR A 56 -5.37 8.59 7.49
C TYR A 56 -5.93 9.95 7.06
N ALA A 57 -6.70 10.62 7.91
CA ALA A 57 -7.16 11.98 7.64
C ALA A 57 -5.99 12.97 7.50
N LEU A 58 -5.00 12.91 8.38
CA LEU A 58 -3.79 13.75 8.29
C LEU A 58 -3.01 13.50 6.99
N ILE A 59 -2.85 12.22 6.61
CA ILE A 59 -2.18 11.85 5.36
C ILE A 59 -2.92 12.42 4.16
N ARG A 60 -4.25 12.24 4.09
CA ARG A 60 -5.05 12.76 2.97
C ARG A 60 -5.01 14.28 2.89
N ASN A 61 -5.12 14.97 4.03
CA ASN A 61 -5.04 16.43 4.09
C ASN A 61 -3.68 16.90 3.58
N TYR A 62 -2.59 16.30 4.07
CA TYR A 62 -1.24 16.68 3.64
C TYR A 62 -0.99 16.42 2.14
N ILE A 63 -1.43 15.27 1.61
CA ILE A 63 -1.37 14.97 0.17
C ILE A 63 -2.12 16.03 -0.64
N SER A 64 -3.31 16.42 -0.19
CA SER A 64 -4.14 17.41 -0.87
C SER A 64 -3.57 18.82 -0.80
N GLU A 65 -3.13 19.26 0.38
CA GLU A 65 -2.58 20.60 0.63
C GLU A 65 -1.30 20.86 -0.18
N GLU A 66 -0.39 19.88 -0.18
CA GLU A 66 0.88 19.97 -0.89
C GLU A 66 0.81 19.47 -2.34
N LYS A 67 -0.37 19.00 -2.79
CA LYS A 67 -0.61 18.45 -4.14
C LYS A 67 0.39 17.33 -4.50
N LEU A 68 0.58 16.39 -3.58
CA LEU A 68 1.54 15.30 -3.76
C LEU A 68 1.02 14.25 -4.74
N ASP A 69 1.89 13.77 -5.62
CA ASP A 69 1.60 12.70 -6.59
C ASP A 69 1.63 11.30 -5.93
N ILE A 70 0.82 11.12 -4.89
CA ILE A 70 0.69 9.88 -4.12
C ILE A 70 -0.80 9.59 -3.90
N TYR A 71 -1.16 8.31 -3.94
CA TYR A 71 -2.43 7.83 -3.44
C TYR A 71 -2.24 7.08 -2.12
N ALA A 72 -3.11 7.34 -1.15
CA ALA A 72 -3.16 6.60 0.11
C ALA A 72 -4.46 5.81 0.19
N LEU A 73 -4.38 4.56 0.66
CA LEU A 73 -5.51 3.68 0.88
C LEU A 73 -5.43 3.14 2.31
N LYS A 74 -6.50 3.31 3.08
CA LYS A 74 -6.63 2.69 4.40
C LYS A 74 -7.18 1.27 4.24
N ILE A 75 -6.57 0.31 4.92
CA ILE A 75 -7.09 -1.06 5.04
C ILE A 75 -6.83 -1.55 6.46
N GLY A 76 -7.90 -1.77 7.23
CA GLY A 76 -7.77 -2.13 8.65
C GLY A 76 -6.99 -1.09 9.45
N ASP A 77 -5.91 -1.52 10.08
CA ASP A 77 -4.98 -0.72 10.86
C ASP A 77 -3.76 -0.23 10.07
N GLN A 78 -3.77 -0.41 8.74
CA GLN A 78 -2.68 -0.04 7.86
C GLN A 78 -3.10 1.03 6.85
N ILE A 79 -2.12 1.81 6.41
CA ILE A 79 -2.27 2.80 5.35
C ILE A 79 -1.24 2.50 4.27
N LEU A 80 -1.73 2.04 3.12
CA LEU A 80 -0.92 1.75 1.94
C LEU A 80 -0.74 3.03 1.12
N MET A 81 0.43 3.19 0.53
CA MET A 81 0.79 4.33 -0.31
C MET A 81 1.32 3.86 -1.66
N SER A 82 0.90 4.55 -2.71
CA SER A 82 1.28 4.25 -4.09
C SER A 82 1.57 5.55 -4.81
N LYS A 83 2.81 5.74 -5.28
CA LYS A 83 3.18 6.90 -6.10
C LYS A 83 2.36 6.88 -7.40
N THR A 84 2.05 8.06 -7.92
CA THR A 84 1.49 8.17 -9.26
C THR A 84 2.57 7.84 -10.28
N ASN A 85 2.60 6.59 -10.74
CA ASN A 85 3.53 6.12 -11.77
C ASN A 85 2.81 5.97 -13.13
N VAL A 86 3.47 6.42 -14.20
CA VAL A 86 3.07 6.22 -15.60
C VAL A 86 3.13 4.75 -16.06
N ASN A 87 3.70 3.86 -15.24
CA ASN A 87 3.92 2.45 -15.58
C ASN A 87 2.80 1.47 -15.19
N PHE A 88 1.61 1.97 -14.81
CA PHE A 88 0.49 1.08 -14.42
C PHE A 88 0.23 -0.03 -15.45
N ASP A 89 0.20 0.28 -16.76
CA ASP A 89 -0.09 -0.73 -17.79
C ASP A 89 0.96 -1.86 -17.82
N LYS A 90 2.25 -1.51 -17.68
CA LYS A 90 3.34 -2.50 -17.63
C LYS A 90 3.22 -3.38 -16.39
N VAL A 91 2.92 -2.78 -15.24
CA VAL A 91 2.68 -3.52 -13.99
C VAL A 91 1.46 -4.43 -14.16
N TYR A 92 0.39 -3.94 -14.77
CA TYR A 92 -0.82 -4.70 -15.02
C TYR A 92 -0.58 -5.90 -15.95
N GLU A 93 0.19 -5.71 -17.01
CA GLU A 93 0.61 -6.81 -17.90
C GLU A 93 1.37 -7.89 -17.14
N VAL A 94 2.39 -7.52 -16.36
CA VAL A 94 3.17 -8.47 -15.56
C VAL A 94 2.27 -9.23 -14.56
N ILE A 95 1.36 -8.55 -13.88
CA ILE A 95 0.43 -9.19 -12.94
C ILE A 95 -0.46 -10.20 -13.67
N ARG A 96 -1.02 -9.86 -14.83
CA ARG A 96 -1.85 -10.79 -15.61
C ARG A 96 -1.10 -12.03 -16.08
N GLU A 97 0.21 -11.93 -16.29
CA GLU A 97 1.06 -13.06 -16.70
C GLU A 97 1.49 -13.94 -15.52
N LYS A 98 1.62 -13.38 -14.31
CA LYS A 98 2.27 -14.03 -13.17
C LYS A 98 1.33 -14.38 -12.01
N ALA A 99 0.18 -13.72 -11.93
CA ALA A 99 -0.77 -13.86 -10.85
C ALA A 99 -2.12 -14.40 -11.35
N HIS A 100 -2.94 -14.86 -10.41
CA HIS A 100 -4.28 -15.38 -10.67
C HIS A 100 -5.33 -14.37 -10.22
N LEU A 101 -6.28 -14.01 -11.08
CA LEU A 101 -7.40 -13.16 -10.70
C LEU A 101 -8.30 -13.90 -9.71
N GLU A 102 -8.42 -13.40 -8.49
CA GLU A 102 -9.31 -13.97 -7.47
C GLU A 102 -10.64 -13.22 -7.39
N VAL A 103 -10.58 -11.90 -7.49
CA VAL A 103 -11.77 -11.05 -7.33
C VAL A 103 -11.77 -9.97 -8.40
N LYS A 104 -12.93 -9.80 -9.03
CA LYS A 104 -13.24 -8.64 -9.87
C LYS A 104 -14.59 -8.08 -9.46
N LYS A 105 -14.60 -6.93 -8.79
CA LYS A 105 -15.82 -6.34 -8.24
C LYS A 105 -15.79 -4.82 -8.37
N GLY A 106 -16.81 -4.24 -9.00
CA GLY A 106 -16.92 -2.80 -9.19
C GLY A 106 -15.68 -2.26 -9.92
N ILE A 107 -14.97 -1.36 -9.24
CA ILE A 107 -13.78 -0.68 -9.78
C ILE A 107 -12.45 -1.38 -9.45
N ILE A 108 -12.49 -2.47 -8.68
CA ILE A 108 -11.29 -3.16 -8.21
C ILE A 108 -11.10 -4.54 -8.84
N GLU A 109 -9.84 -4.92 -9.00
CA GLU A 109 -9.39 -6.29 -9.25
C GLU A 109 -8.40 -6.68 -8.16
N ILE A 110 -8.49 -7.91 -7.65
CA ILE A 110 -7.54 -8.50 -6.71
C ILE A 110 -6.94 -9.73 -7.38
N TRP A 111 -5.63 -9.69 -7.59
CA TRP A 111 -4.87 -10.78 -8.18
C TRP A 111 -3.93 -11.37 -7.13
N ASN A 112 -3.85 -12.69 -7.06
CA ASN A 112 -3.00 -13.40 -6.13
C ASN A 112 -1.75 -13.95 -6.84
N ASP A 113 -0.59 -13.57 -6.35
CA ASP A 113 0.71 -14.12 -6.70
C ASP A 113 1.20 -14.99 -5.53
N PRO A 114 0.89 -16.29 -5.53
CA PRO A 114 1.26 -17.19 -4.44
C PRO A 114 2.76 -17.47 -4.37
N GLU A 115 3.49 -17.33 -5.48
CA GLU A 115 4.95 -17.55 -5.50
C GLU A 115 5.68 -16.49 -4.68
N ASN A 116 5.22 -15.24 -4.77
CA ASN A 116 5.78 -14.11 -4.04
C ASN A 116 5.00 -13.77 -2.75
N ARG A 117 3.88 -14.45 -2.48
CA ARG A 117 2.96 -14.19 -1.37
C ARG A 117 2.45 -12.74 -1.37
N LEU A 118 1.97 -12.33 -2.53
CA LEU A 118 1.45 -10.99 -2.76
C LEU A 118 0.00 -11.04 -3.25
N LEU A 119 -0.82 -10.17 -2.68
CA LEU A 119 -2.06 -9.73 -3.30
C LEU A 119 -1.80 -8.42 -4.03
N HIS A 120 -2.09 -8.39 -5.31
CA HIS A 120 -2.12 -7.18 -6.11
C HIS A 120 -3.53 -6.62 -6.13
N LEU A 121 -3.76 -5.57 -5.35
CA LEU A 121 -4.98 -4.77 -5.47
C LEU A 121 -4.78 -3.75 -6.60
N LEU A 122 -5.72 -3.74 -7.53
CA LEU A 122 -5.78 -2.80 -8.63
C LEU A 122 -7.08 -2.00 -8.55
N ILE A 123 -6.99 -0.68 -8.61
CA ILE A 123 -8.14 0.22 -8.74
C ILE A 123 -8.15 0.75 -10.17
N ILE A 124 -8.95 0.13 -11.03
CA ILE A 124 -8.84 0.25 -12.49
C ILE A 124 -9.07 1.70 -12.98
N PRO A 125 -10.13 2.42 -12.57
CA PRO A 125 -10.35 3.79 -13.06
C PRO A 125 -9.26 4.77 -12.62
N LEU A 126 -8.66 4.52 -11.46
CA LEU A 126 -7.59 5.35 -10.92
C LEU A 126 -6.21 4.93 -11.41
N ARG A 127 -6.11 3.79 -12.12
CA ARG A 127 -4.85 3.18 -12.58
C ARG A 127 -3.85 3.08 -11.44
N LYS A 128 -4.33 2.62 -10.28
CA LYS A 128 -3.53 2.44 -9.06
C LYS A 128 -3.34 0.97 -8.75
N HIS A 129 -2.14 0.67 -8.29
CA HIS A 129 -1.73 -0.65 -7.83
C HIS A 129 -1.20 -0.55 -6.40
N PHE A 130 -1.62 -1.51 -5.56
CA PHE A 130 -1.15 -1.70 -4.20
C PHE A 130 -0.76 -3.18 -4.02
N PRO A 131 0.54 -3.49 -3.91
CA PRO A 131 0.99 -4.82 -3.52
C PRO A 131 0.84 -5.00 -2.01
N ILE A 132 0.26 -6.11 -1.58
CA ILE A 132 0.00 -6.43 -0.18
C ILE A 132 0.60 -7.80 0.12
N GLU A 133 1.61 -7.84 0.99
CA GLU A 133 2.23 -9.09 1.44
C GLU A 133 1.30 -9.84 2.41
N TYR A 134 1.31 -11.17 2.33
CA TYR A 134 0.65 -12.03 3.31
C TYR A 134 1.57 -13.17 3.77
N VAL A 135 1.44 -13.61 5.02
CA VAL A 135 2.32 -14.64 5.58
C VAL A 135 1.67 -16.01 5.46
N ALA A 136 0.39 -16.10 5.78
CA ALA A 136 -0.44 -17.29 5.70
C ALA A 136 -1.68 -17.06 4.81
N GLU A 137 -2.26 -18.16 4.32
CA GLU A 137 -3.50 -18.10 3.52
C GLU A 137 -4.67 -17.46 4.28
N SER A 138 -4.72 -17.62 5.61
CA SER A 138 -5.69 -16.94 6.47
C SER A 138 -5.55 -15.42 6.44
N ASP A 139 -4.32 -14.91 6.35
CA ASP A 139 -4.06 -13.46 6.26
C ASP A 139 -4.55 -12.93 4.91
N ARG A 140 -4.29 -13.69 3.84
CA ARG A 140 -4.75 -13.39 2.49
C ARG A 140 -6.27 -13.29 2.42
N GLU A 141 -6.98 -14.30 2.91
CA GLU A 141 -8.46 -14.34 2.93
C GLU A 141 -9.05 -13.20 3.76
N ARG A 142 -8.43 -12.88 4.90
CA ARG A 142 -8.81 -11.74 5.73
C ARG A 142 -8.62 -10.42 4.98
N THR A 143 -7.46 -10.22 4.34
CA THR A 143 -7.16 -9.01 3.55
C THR A 143 -8.16 -8.85 2.40
N ILE A 144 -8.49 -9.92 1.66
CA ILE A 144 -9.50 -9.87 0.59
C ILE A 144 -10.85 -9.44 1.15
N SER A 145 -11.27 -10.00 2.28
CA SER A 145 -12.54 -9.66 2.92
C SER A 145 -12.59 -8.19 3.34
N MET A 146 -11.52 -7.67 3.93
CA MET A 146 -11.41 -6.26 4.33
C MET A 146 -11.42 -5.31 3.13
N LEU A 147 -10.74 -5.66 2.04
CA LEU A 147 -10.80 -4.90 0.79
C LEU A 147 -12.21 -4.87 0.22
N LEU A 148 -12.87 -6.04 0.18
CA LEU A 148 -14.23 -6.11 -0.31
C LEU A 148 -15.20 -5.29 0.53
N GLU A 149 -15.04 -5.24 1.85
CA GLU A 149 -15.84 -4.39 2.74
C GLU A 149 -15.62 -2.89 2.46
N GLU A 150 -14.37 -2.45 2.38
CA GLU A 150 -14.01 -1.05 2.11
C GLU A 150 -14.64 -0.56 0.78
N PHE A 151 -14.59 -1.38 -0.27
CA PHE A 151 -15.12 -1.04 -1.60
C PHE A 151 -16.58 -1.45 -1.82
N SER A 152 -17.27 -2.03 -0.84
CA SER A 152 -18.73 -2.29 -0.92
C SER A 152 -19.57 -1.15 -0.34
N ASN A 153 -18.95 -0.28 0.47
CA ASN A 153 -19.60 0.88 1.11
C ASN A 153 -19.42 2.19 0.32
N THR A 154 -18.86 2.10 -0.91
CA THR A 154 -18.67 3.23 -1.83
C THR A 154 -19.63 3.14 -3.01
#